data_AF-A0A7W0KZ95-F1
#
_entry.id   AF-A0A7W0KZ95-F1
#
_cell.length_a   1.000
_cell.length_b   1.000
_cell.length_c   1.000
_cell.angle_alpha   90.00
_cell.angle_beta   90.00
_cell.angle_gamma   90.00
#
_symmetry.space_group_name_H-M   'P 1'
#
loop_
_entity.id
_entity.type
_entity.pdbx_description
1 polymer ?
#
loop_
_entity_poly.entity_id
_entity_poly.type
_entity_poly.pdbx_seq_one_letter_code
_entity_poly.pdbx_strand_id
1 'polypeptide(L)'
;DNLGVASVDVGIQNTATSQWLQGDGTFGPAFATRNATLASPGTTATNWSLSVSLPDGSYLMSVGATDGAGNVDASRATRNFSVNTAPPDTVPADGTITSPANNATLNDATPTITGGATDNVGVGQVQVSIRNITTGQYLRPDGTFQAAFVAINATVASPGATSTTWEYTPTVNLANDQYRVEVRAKDTSNNLDPTRPTVRFVIAA
;
A
#
# COMPACT_ATOMS: atom_id res chain seq x y z
N ASP A 1 -18.70 -11.80 36.65
CA ASP A 1 -19.21 -11.11 37.84
C ASP A 1 -20.01 -12.08 38.70
N ASN A 2 -20.03 -11.94 40.03
CA ASN A 2 -20.76 -12.86 40.92
C ASN A 2 -22.25 -12.49 41.15
N LEU A 3 -22.69 -11.31 40.68
CA LEU A 3 -24.07 -10.80 40.76
C LEU A 3 -24.71 -10.57 39.38
N GLY A 4 -23.97 -10.78 38.30
CA GLY A 4 -24.43 -10.72 36.92
C GLY A 4 -24.11 -9.40 36.22
N VAL A 5 -23.85 -9.45 34.91
CA VAL A 5 -23.58 -8.26 34.10
C VAL A 5 -24.89 -7.56 33.75
N ALA A 6 -25.07 -6.32 34.20
CA ALA A 6 -26.26 -5.51 33.94
C ALA A 6 -26.16 -4.72 32.63
N SER A 7 -24.98 -4.16 32.33
CA SER A 7 -24.73 -3.45 31.08
C SER A 7 -23.29 -3.60 30.63
N VAL A 8 -23.09 -3.44 29.32
CA VAL A 8 -21.77 -3.19 28.72
C VAL A 8 -21.89 -1.90 27.93
N ASP A 9 -20.97 -0.98 28.14
CA ASP A 9 -20.92 0.30 27.46
C ASP A 9 -19.59 0.43 26.68
N VAL A 10 -19.68 1.01 25.49
CA VAL A 10 -18.56 1.09 24.54
C VAL A 10 -18.36 2.54 24.11
N GLY A 11 -17.19 3.09 24.40
CA GLY A 11 -16.70 4.33 23.82
C GLY A 11 -15.86 4.06 22.58
N ILE A 12 -16.04 4.85 21.53
CA ILE A 12 -15.23 4.79 20.30
C ILE A 12 -14.66 6.18 20.05
N GLN A 13 -13.35 6.31 20.07
CA GLN A 13 -12.67 7.57 19.81
C GLN A 13 -12.00 7.53 18.43
N ASN A 14 -12.21 8.54 17.60
CA ASN A 14 -11.39 8.77 16.41
C ASN A 14 -10.01 9.26 16.88
N THR A 15 -8.96 8.50 16.58
CA THR A 15 -7.62 8.78 17.11
C THR A 15 -6.95 9.96 16.42
N ALA A 16 -7.42 10.36 15.23
CA ALA A 16 -6.90 11.53 14.52
C ALA A 16 -7.45 12.84 15.11
N THR A 17 -8.74 12.86 15.49
CA THR A 17 -9.40 14.07 16.00
C THR A 17 -9.57 14.09 17.51
N SER A 18 -9.27 12.98 18.20
CA SER A 18 -9.56 12.76 19.62
C SER A 18 -11.04 12.89 20.01
N GLN A 19 -11.95 12.85 19.03
CA GLN A 19 -13.38 12.96 19.25
C GLN A 19 -14.01 11.59 19.51
N TRP A 20 -15.02 11.55 20.37
CA TRP A 20 -15.78 10.36 20.72
C TRP A 20 -17.07 10.27 19.91
N LEU A 21 -17.46 9.04 19.56
CA LEU A 21 -18.74 8.74 18.94
C LEU A 21 -19.87 9.02 19.95
N GLN A 22 -20.70 9.99 19.65
CA GLN A 22 -21.83 10.41 20.45
C GLN A 22 -23.05 9.51 20.22
N GLY A 23 -24.08 9.65 21.07
CA GLY A 23 -25.30 8.85 21.00
C GLY A 23 -26.11 9.04 19.71
N ASP A 24 -25.98 10.21 19.06
CA ASP A 24 -26.60 10.53 17.77
C ASP A 24 -25.80 10.03 16.55
N GLY A 25 -24.66 9.38 16.79
CA GLY A 25 -23.76 8.88 15.74
C GLY A 25 -22.75 9.90 15.21
N THR A 26 -22.75 11.13 15.72
CA THR A 26 -21.75 12.16 15.36
C THR A 26 -20.48 12.02 16.22
N PHE A 27 -19.40 12.72 15.83
CA PHE A 27 -18.18 12.80 16.62
C PHE A 27 -18.11 14.13 17.38
N GLY A 28 -17.88 14.05 18.69
CA GLY A 28 -17.82 15.20 19.59
C GLY A 28 -16.64 15.12 20.57
N PRO A 29 -16.21 16.24 21.15
CA PRO A 29 -15.03 16.26 22.03
C PRO A 29 -15.28 15.63 23.41
N ALA A 30 -16.53 15.55 23.85
CA ALA A 30 -16.88 14.97 25.14
C ALA A 30 -16.82 13.45 25.10
N PHE A 31 -16.28 12.82 26.15
CA PHE A 31 -16.33 11.37 26.32
C PHE A 31 -17.78 10.90 26.29
N ALA A 32 -18.05 9.93 25.43
CA ALA A 32 -19.37 9.35 25.24
C ALA A 32 -19.25 7.84 25.04
N THR A 33 -20.26 7.12 25.52
CA THR A 33 -20.37 5.67 25.37
C THR A 33 -21.74 5.29 24.84
N ARG A 34 -21.81 4.11 24.25
CA ARG A 34 -23.04 3.51 23.74
C ARG A 34 -23.25 2.17 24.42
N ASN A 35 -24.48 1.91 24.85
CA ASN A 35 -24.83 0.63 25.43
C ASN A 35 -24.81 -0.46 24.35
N ALA A 36 -24.09 -1.54 24.62
CA ALA A 36 -24.15 -2.76 23.82
C ALA A 36 -25.39 -3.59 24.18
N THR A 37 -25.82 -4.44 23.25
CA THR A 37 -26.85 -5.44 23.49
C THR A 37 -26.20 -6.66 24.15
N LEU A 38 -26.67 -7.06 25.33
CA LEU A 38 -26.23 -8.29 26.00
C LEU A 38 -27.04 -9.49 25.48
N ALA A 39 -26.37 -10.61 25.23
CA ALA A 39 -27.02 -11.87 24.84
C ALA A 39 -27.82 -12.51 25.99
N SER A 40 -27.35 -12.37 27.23
CA SER A 40 -28.00 -12.90 28.44
C SER A 40 -27.78 -11.93 29.61
N PRO A 41 -28.55 -10.83 29.68
CA PRO A 41 -28.44 -9.84 30.77
C PRO A 41 -28.62 -10.48 32.15
N GLY A 42 -27.88 -9.99 33.15
CA GLY A 42 -27.98 -10.45 34.55
C GLY A 42 -27.30 -11.79 34.84
N THR A 43 -26.64 -12.40 33.84
CA THR A 43 -25.83 -13.60 34.06
C THR A 43 -24.40 -13.23 34.44
N THR A 44 -23.71 -14.11 35.15
CA THR A 44 -22.33 -13.90 35.63
C THR A 44 -21.31 -13.75 34.50
N ALA A 45 -21.67 -14.17 33.27
CA ALA A 45 -20.95 -13.95 32.03
C ALA A 45 -21.91 -13.92 30.84
N THR A 46 -21.79 -12.91 29.97
CA THR A 46 -22.61 -12.75 28.77
C THR A 46 -21.77 -12.29 27.60
N ASN A 47 -22.14 -12.72 26.39
CA ASN A 47 -21.69 -12.06 25.16
C ASN A 47 -22.42 -10.73 24.97
N TRP A 48 -21.84 -9.85 24.16
CA TRP A 48 -22.45 -8.57 23.80
C TRP A 48 -22.15 -8.20 22.36
N SER A 49 -22.98 -7.34 21.78
CA SER A 49 -22.78 -6.79 20.43
C SER A 49 -23.17 -5.32 20.36
N LEU A 50 -22.46 -4.54 19.56
CA LEU A 50 -22.81 -3.15 19.25
C LEU A 50 -22.62 -2.90 17.76
N SER A 51 -23.68 -2.43 17.09
CA SER A 51 -23.63 -2.01 15.69
C SER A 51 -23.42 -0.50 15.58
N VAL A 52 -22.39 -0.10 14.85
CA VAL A 52 -22.06 1.31 14.57
C VAL A 52 -21.71 1.48 13.10
N SER A 53 -22.04 2.65 12.54
CA SER A 53 -21.52 3.08 11.24
C SER A 53 -20.42 4.10 11.50
N LEU A 54 -19.24 3.88 10.92
CA LEU A 54 -18.05 4.69 11.13
C LEU A 54 -17.47 5.06 9.76
N PRO A 55 -17.08 6.33 9.54
CA PRO A 55 -16.27 6.70 8.39
C PRO A 55 -14.92 5.97 8.39
N ASP A 56 -14.25 5.96 7.24
CA ASP A 56 -12.88 5.49 7.15
C ASP A 56 -11.98 6.27 8.10
N GLY A 57 -11.10 5.56 8.80
CA GLY A 57 -10.24 6.16 9.82
C GLY A 57 -9.71 5.17 10.85
N SER A 58 -8.95 5.70 11.80
CA SER A 58 -8.38 4.95 12.93
C SER A 58 -9.11 5.28 14.22
N TYR A 59 -9.35 4.25 15.02
CA TYR A 59 -10.21 4.33 16.19
C TYR A 59 -9.65 3.55 17.39
N LEU A 60 -9.91 4.08 18.57
CA LEU A 60 -9.74 3.39 19.85
C LEU A 60 -11.11 3.01 20.40
N MET A 61 -11.35 1.72 20.58
CA MET A 61 -12.51 1.20 21.31
C MET A 61 -12.16 1.08 22.80
N SER A 62 -13.06 1.51 23.68
CA SER A 62 -12.98 1.36 25.14
C SER A 62 -14.27 0.74 25.68
N VAL A 63 -14.16 -0.43 26.31
CA VAL A 63 -15.29 -1.22 26.78
C VAL A 63 -15.27 -1.29 28.31
N GLY A 64 -16.41 -1.05 28.94
CA GLY A 64 -16.63 -1.28 30.37
C GLY A 64 -17.92 -2.05 30.60
N ALA A 65 -18.01 -2.70 31.75
CA ALA A 65 -19.20 -3.40 32.20
C ALA A 65 -19.68 -2.85 33.54
N THR A 66 -20.99 -2.87 33.76
CA THR A 66 -21.61 -2.61 35.07
C THR A 66 -22.32 -3.86 35.53
N ASP A 67 -22.15 -4.26 36.79
CA ASP A 67 -22.85 -5.40 37.37
C ASP A 67 -24.26 -5.08 37.88
N GLY A 68 -24.99 -6.11 38.32
CA GLY A 68 -26.35 -5.99 38.88
C GLY A 68 -26.44 -5.20 40.18
N ALA A 69 -25.33 -4.97 40.87
CA ALA A 69 -25.25 -4.12 42.07
C ALA A 69 -24.85 -2.67 41.74
N GLY A 70 -24.55 -2.36 40.48
CA GLY A 70 -24.12 -1.04 40.03
C GLY A 70 -22.60 -0.81 40.12
N ASN A 71 -21.79 -1.83 40.38
CA ASN A 71 -20.34 -1.72 40.33
C ASN A 71 -19.88 -1.61 38.88
N VAL A 72 -19.12 -0.56 38.58
CA VAL A 72 -18.56 -0.28 37.25
C VAL A 72 -17.14 -0.82 37.18
N ASP A 73 -16.79 -1.44 36.05
CA ASP A 73 -15.42 -1.81 35.72
C ASP A 73 -14.51 -0.57 35.69
N ALA A 74 -13.62 -0.48 36.69
CA ALA A 74 -12.65 0.60 36.81
C ALA A 74 -11.51 0.49 35.78
N SER A 75 -11.35 -0.67 35.14
CA SER A 75 -10.25 -1.02 34.24
C SER A 75 -10.74 -1.34 32.84
N ARG A 76 -11.43 -0.38 32.21
CA ARG A 76 -11.97 -0.53 30.86
C ARG A 76 -10.96 -1.11 29.88
N ALA A 77 -11.33 -2.19 29.20
CA ALA A 77 -10.51 -2.80 28.16
C ALA A 77 -10.46 -1.88 26.93
N THR A 78 -9.30 -1.77 26.28
CA THR A 78 -9.15 -0.96 25.07
C THR A 78 -8.57 -1.74 23.90
N ARG A 79 -8.95 -1.35 22.68
CA ARG A 79 -8.42 -1.95 21.44
C ARG A 79 -8.41 -0.93 20.31
N ASN A 80 -7.29 -0.82 19.61
CA ASN A 80 -7.20 -0.05 18.37
C ASN A 80 -7.73 -0.85 17.19
N PHE A 81 -8.42 -0.17 16.27
CA PHE A 81 -8.87 -0.71 14.99
C PHE A 81 -8.93 0.39 13.94
N SER A 82 -9.05 0.00 12.67
CA SER A 82 -9.31 0.94 11.57
C SER A 82 -10.49 0.47 10.74
N VAL A 83 -11.12 1.44 10.10
CA VAL A 83 -12.16 1.24 9.07
C VAL A 83 -11.57 1.72 7.76
N ASN A 84 -11.62 0.85 6.75
CA ASN A 84 -11.25 1.16 5.37
C ASN A 84 -12.30 0.52 4.47
N THR A 85 -13.10 1.34 3.80
CA THR A 85 -14.20 0.90 2.93
C THR A 85 -13.84 1.01 1.45
N ALA A 86 -12.65 1.52 1.11
CA ALA A 86 -12.17 1.49 -0.25
C ALA A 86 -12.05 0.03 -0.74
N PRO A 87 -12.60 -0.30 -1.92
CA PRO A 87 -12.38 -1.63 -2.49
C PRO A 87 -10.88 -1.84 -2.72
N PRO A 88 -10.37 -3.07 -2.56
CA PRO A 88 -9.00 -3.38 -2.94
C PRO A 88 -8.77 -3.02 -4.41
N ASP A 89 -7.67 -2.34 -4.69
CA ASP A 89 -7.26 -2.16 -6.08
C ASP A 89 -6.70 -3.48 -6.62
N THR A 90 -7.24 -3.91 -7.75
CA THR A 90 -6.97 -5.23 -8.35
C THR A 90 -6.55 -5.14 -9.81
N VAL A 91 -6.54 -3.94 -10.38
CA VAL A 91 -6.11 -3.70 -11.75
C VAL A 91 -4.61 -3.47 -11.72
N PRO A 92 -3.80 -4.24 -12.47
CA PRO A 92 -2.37 -4.02 -12.49
C PRO A 92 -1.98 -2.74 -13.24
N ALA A 93 -0.92 -2.09 -12.76
CA ALA A 93 -0.23 -1.05 -13.54
C ALA A 93 0.24 -1.57 -14.90
N ASP A 94 0.32 -0.67 -15.88
CA ASP A 94 0.82 -0.94 -17.23
C ASP A 94 2.03 -0.05 -17.53
N GLY A 95 3.11 -0.66 -18.00
CA GLY A 95 4.36 0.01 -18.35
C GLY A 95 4.59 0.05 -19.86
N THR A 96 5.30 1.06 -20.33
CA THR A 96 5.78 1.14 -21.71
C THR A 96 7.23 1.61 -21.74
N ILE A 97 7.96 1.25 -22.79
CA ILE A 97 9.30 1.77 -23.08
C ILE A 97 9.21 2.59 -24.37
N THR A 98 9.62 3.85 -24.34
CA THR A 98 9.60 4.76 -25.49
C THR A 98 10.99 4.98 -26.08
N SER A 99 12.03 4.96 -25.24
CA SER A 99 13.43 5.08 -25.66
C SER A 99 14.33 4.13 -24.87
N PRO A 100 15.35 3.51 -25.49
CA PRO A 100 15.60 3.48 -26.93
C PRO A 100 14.49 2.78 -27.73
N ALA A 101 14.37 3.12 -29.01
CA ALA A 101 13.48 2.39 -29.91
C ALA A 101 13.93 0.93 -30.05
N ASN A 102 12.98 0.02 -30.28
CA ASN A 102 13.31 -1.39 -30.42
C ASN A 102 14.23 -1.64 -31.64
N ASN A 103 15.31 -2.37 -31.42
CA ASN A 103 16.41 -2.63 -32.33
C ASN A 103 17.23 -1.38 -32.75
N ALA A 104 17.19 -0.30 -31.96
CA ALA A 104 18.04 0.87 -32.22
C ALA A 104 19.54 0.52 -32.11
N THR A 105 20.35 1.20 -32.92
CA THR A 105 21.81 1.24 -32.78
C THR A 105 22.18 2.63 -32.26
N LEU A 106 22.89 2.67 -31.14
CA LEU A 106 23.22 3.88 -30.41
C LEU A 106 24.75 4.08 -30.43
N ASN A 107 25.18 5.33 -30.60
CA ASN A 107 26.57 5.75 -30.44
C ASN A 107 26.79 6.45 -29.08
N ASP A 108 25.99 6.09 -28.10
CA ASP A 108 26.00 6.61 -26.73
C ASP A 108 26.10 5.41 -25.78
N ALA A 109 27.21 5.31 -25.03
CA ALA A 109 27.45 4.22 -24.10
C ALA A 109 26.64 4.33 -22.80
N THR A 110 25.94 5.45 -22.57
CA THR A 110 25.14 5.72 -21.37
C THR A 110 23.72 6.15 -21.75
N PRO A 111 22.98 5.36 -22.56
CA PRO A 111 21.71 5.82 -23.09
C PRO A 111 20.68 5.95 -21.98
N THR A 112 19.99 7.08 -21.91
CA THR A 112 18.82 7.24 -21.04
C THR A 112 17.67 6.41 -21.59
N ILE A 113 17.19 5.49 -20.77
CA ILE A 113 16.02 4.65 -21.04
C ILE A 113 14.81 5.35 -20.46
N THR A 114 13.76 5.54 -21.25
CA THR A 114 12.55 6.24 -20.85
C THR A 114 11.28 5.51 -21.26
N GLY A 115 10.19 5.85 -20.60
CA GLY A 115 8.88 5.31 -20.91
C GLY A 115 7.75 5.96 -20.12
N GLY A 116 6.54 5.43 -20.32
CA GLY A 116 5.35 5.78 -19.54
C GLY A 116 4.94 4.65 -18.61
N ALA A 117 4.16 4.99 -17.58
CA ALA A 117 3.42 4.03 -16.78
C ALA A 117 2.04 4.60 -16.42
N THR A 118 1.03 3.73 -16.42
CA THR A 118 -0.36 4.10 -16.11
C THR A 118 -1.01 3.10 -15.16
N ASP A 119 -1.98 3.59 -14.39
CA ASP A 119 -2.78 2.79 -13.46
C ASP A 119 -4.12 3.51 -13.17
N ASN A 120 -5.15 2.78 -12.73
CA ASN A 120 -6.46 3.35 -12.37
C ASN A 120 -6.47 4.09 -11.03
N VAL A 121 -5.56 3.79 -10.10
CA VAL A 121 -5.43 4.48 -8.81
C VAL A 121 -4.13 5.29 -8.76
N GLY A 122 -3.00 4.69 -9.10
CA GLY A 122 -1.71 5.38 -9.13
C GLY A 122 -0.51 4.47 -9.32
N VAL A 123 0.49 4.96 -10.05
CA VAL A 123 1.76 4.25 -10.26
C VAL A 123 2.71 4.51 -9.09
N GLY A 124 3.12 3.47 -8.37
CA GLY A 124 4.03 3.57 -7.23
C GLY A 124 5.51 3.48 -7.60
N GLN A 125 5.86 2.65 -8.59
CA GLN A 125 7.25 2.34 -8.93
C GLN A 125 7.37 1.79 -10.36
N VAL A 126 8.51 2.05 -11.00
CA VAL A 126 8.93 1.36 -12.23
C VAL A 126 10.28 0.70 -12.01
N GLN A 127 10.38 -0.59 -12.31
CA GLN A 127 11.60 -1.37 -12.25
C GLN A 127 12.14 -1.62 -13.65
N VAL A 128 13.45 -1.45 -13.84
CA VAL A 128 14.18 -1.64 -15.09
C VAL A 128 15.21 -2.76 -14.88
N SER A 129 15.25 -3.71 -15.80
CA SER A 129 16.29 -4.74 -15.88
C SER A 129 17.03 -4.59 -17.20
N ILE A 130 18.35 -4.39 -17.16
CA ILE A 130 19.19 -4.28 -18.36
C ILE A 130 20.07 -5.52 -18.42
N ARG A 131 19.87 -6.34 -19.46
CA ARG A 131 20.63 -7.56 -19.69
C ARG A 131 21.52 -7.39 -20.90
N ASN A 132 22.82 -7.62 -20.74
CA ASN A 132 23.71 -7.84 -21.88
C ASN A 132 23.35 -9.20 -22.49
N ILE A 133 22.99 -9.21 -23.78
CA ILE A 133 22.47 -10.41 -24.45
C ILE A 133 23.58 -11.44 -24.68
N THR A 134 24.79 -10.99 -25.01
CA THR A 134 25.93 -11.84 -25.31
C THR A 134 26.43 -12.57 -24.07
N THR A 135 26.64 -11.86 -22.97
CA THR A 135 27.13 -12.45 -21.71
C THR A 135 26.00 -13.06 -20.88
N GLY A 136 24.75 -12.68 -21.15
CA GLY A 136 23.57 -13.07 -20.39
C GLY A 136 23.46 -12.42 -19.02
N GLN A 137 24.34 -11.48 -18.68
CA GLN A 137 24.45 -10.84 -17.36
C GLN A 137 23.59 -9.58 -17.26
N TYR A 138 23.14 -9.27 -16.05
CA TYR A 138 22.32 -8.11 -15.72
C TYR A 138 23.16 -7.02 -15.07
N LEU A 139 22.91 -5.77 -15.48
CA LEU A 139 23.49 -4.58 -14.86
C LEU A 139 23.01 -4.46 -13.41
N ARG A 140 23.94 -4.17 -12.50
CA ARG A 140 23.69 -3.87 -11.09
C ARG A 140 23.68 -2.36 -10.86
N PRO A 141 23.04 -1.87 -9.78
CA PRO A 141 23.08 -0.45 -9.42
C PRO A 141 24.49 0.11 -9.20
N ASP A 142 25.46 -0.74 -8.83
CA ASP A 142 26.87 -0.37 -8.66
C ASP A 142 27.65 -0.34 -9.98
N GLY A 143 26.99 -0.54 -11.13
CA GLY A 143 27.59 -0.55 -12.45
C GLY A 143 28.23 -1.87 -12.88
N THR A 144 28.29 -2.87 -12.00
CA THR A 144 28.85 -4.19 -12.35
C THR A 144 27.81 -5.09 -13.00
N PHE A 145 28.24 -6.18 -13.65
CA PHE A 145 27.35 -7.16 -14.26
C PHE A 145 27.41 -8.50 -13.50
N GLN A 146 26.26 -9.18 -13.40
CA GLN A 146 26.18 -10.52 -12.80
C GLN A 146 25.16 -11.42 -13.49
N ALA A 147 25.28 -12.73 -13.33
CA ALA A 147 24.34 -13.70 -13.93
C ALA A 147 22.94 -13.67 -13.28
N ALA A 148 22.86 -13.36 -11.98
CA ALA A 148 21.58 -13.28 -11.27
C ALA A 148 20.73 -12.12 -11.81
N PHE A 149 19.41 -12.34 -11.88
CA PHE A 149 18.47 -11.30 -12.28
C PHE A 149 18.59 -10.06 -11.38
N VAL A 150 18.57 -8.88 -12.00
CA VAL A 150 18.56 -7.59 -11.31
C VAL A 150 17.43 -6.72 -11.83
N ALA A 151 16.71 -6.10 -10.90
CA ALA A 151 15.78 -5.02 -11.15
C ALA A 151 16.27 -3.76 -10.43
N ILE A 152 16.31 -2.65 -11.14
CA ILE A 152 16.75 -1.34 -10.65
C ILE A 152 15.55 -0.40 -10.67
N ASN A 153 15.39 0.42 -9.65
CA ASN A 153 14.32 1.40 -9.62
C ASN A 153 14.65 2.54 -10.60
N ALA A 154 13.74 2.82 -11.52
CA ALA A 154 13.78 4.03 -12.32
C ALA A 154 13.30 5.24 -11.49
N THR A 155 13.66 6.43 -11.94
CA THR A 155 13.08 7.68 -11.45
C THR A 155 11.70 7.84 -12.06
N VAL A 156 10.67 8.01 -11.22
CA VAL A 156 9.29 8.26 -11.65
C VAL A 156 8.98 9.74 -11.48
N ALA A 157 8.48 10.41 -12.52
CA ALA A 157 8.29 11.87 -12.53
C ALA A 157 7.16 12.33 -11.59
N SER A 158 6.13 11.51 -11.40
CA SER A 158 4.99 11.82 -10.53
C SER A 158 4.49 10.55 -9.84
N PRO A 159 5.19 10.07 -8.78
CA PRO A 159 4.77 8.89 -8.04
C PRO A 159 3.37 9.07 -7.44
N GLY A 160 2.53 8.04 -7.57
CA GLY A 160 1.12 8.05 -7.14
C GLY A 160 0.15 8.66 -8.14
N ALA A 161 0.61 9.25 -9.25
CA ALA A 161 -0.29 9.68 -10.32
C ALA A 161 -0.78 8.48 -11.15
N THR A 162 -2.00 8.57 -11.68
CA THR A 162 -2.60 7.57 -12.59
C THR A 162 -1.90 7.48 -13.94
N SER A 163 -1.10 8.48 -14.30
CA SER A 163 -0.24 8.49 -15.48
C SER A 163 1.04 9.26 -15.17
N THR A 164 2.18 8.68 -15.53
CA THR A 164 3.49 9.27 -15.26
C THR A 164 4.53 8.81 -16.28
N THR A 165 5.60 9.58 -16.42
CA THR A 165 6.80 9.16 -17.14
C THR A 165 7.85 8.63 -16.17
N TRP A 166 8.77 7.83 -16.69
CA TRP A 166 9.91 7.34 -15.93
C TRP A 166 11.18 7.37 -16.76
N GLU A 167 12.32 7.41 -16.08
CA GLU A 167 13.65 7.37 -16.70
C GLU A 167 14.68 6.60 -15.88
N TYR A 168 15.64 5.99 -16.56
CA TYR A 168 16.83 5.40 -15.97
C TYR A 168 18.03 5.61 -16.90
N THR A 169 19.12 6.17 -16.35
CA THR A 169 20.40 6.31 -17.05
C THR A 169 21.44 5.42 -16.36
N PRO A 170 22.12 4.51 -17.09
CA PRO A 170 23.24 3.76 -16.54
C PRO A 170 24.32 4.68 -15.96
N THR A 171 24.84 4.34 -14.79
CA THR A 171 25.90 5.10 -14.11
C THR A 171 27.31 4.77 -14.62
N VAL A 172 27.40 3.81 -15.54
CA VAL A 172 28.64 3.35 -16.17
C VAL A 172 28.44 3.23 -17.68
N ASN A 173 29.52 3.34 -18.42
CA ASN A 173 29.51 3.06 -19.86
C ASN A 173 29.19 1.59 -20.09
N LEU A 174 28.14 1.35 -20.87
CA LEU A 174 27.86 0.06 -21.46
C LEU A 174 28.90 -0.23 -22.55
N ALA A 175 29.37 -1.48 -22.60
CA ALA A 175 30.29 -1.92 -23.63
C ALA A 175 29.59 -1.99 -25.00
N ASN A 176 30.37 -2.02 -26.07
CA ASN A 176 29.87 -2.21 -27.43
C ASN A 176 29.30 -3.63 -27.55
N ASP A 177 27.99 -3.77 -27.39
CA ASP A 177 27.29 -5.05 -27.33
C ASP A 177 25.79 -4.85 -27.53
N GLN A 178 25.03 -5.94 -27.53
CA GLN A 178 23.58 -5.95 -27.59
C GLN A 178 22.98 -6.05 -26.18
N TYR A 179 21.95 -5.24 -25.92
CA TYR A 179 21.25 -5.18 -24.65
C TYR A 179 19.75 -5.41 -24.84
N ARG A 180 19.12 -6.03 -23.84
CA ARG A 180 17.67 -6.09 -23.68
C ARG A 180 17.29 -5.36 -22.40
N VAL A 181 16.32 -4.47 -22.50
CA VAL A 181 15.65 -3.86 -21.36
C VAL A 181 14.32 -4.59 -21.14
N GLU A 182 14.03 -4.93 -19.90
CA GLU A 182 12.70 -5.33 -19.43
C GLU A 182 12.25 -4.34 -18.38
N VAL A 183 11.00 -3.92 -18.45
CA VAL A 183 10.40 -3.01 -17.47
C VAL A 183 9.23 -3.69 -16.78
N ARG A 184 9.02 -3.34 -15.51
CA ARG A 184 7.87 -3.77 -14.73
C ARG A 184 7.36 -2.62 -13.87
N ALA A 185 6.20 -2.10 -14.21
CA ALA A 185 5.51 -1.12 -13.38
C ALA A 185 4.85 -1.81 -12.16
N LYS A 186 4.72 -1.06 -11.08
CA LYS A 186 4.01 -1.45 -9.86
C LYS A 186 3.14 -0.28 -9.40
N ASP A 187 1.87 -0.52 -9.13
CA ASP A 187 0.96 0.50 -8.62
C ASP A 187 1.20 0.81 -7.12
N THR A 188 0.37 1.70 -6.56
CA THR A 188 0.36 2.05 -5.13
C THR A 188 -0.17 0.95 -4.22
N SER A 189 -0.83 -0.07 -4.77
CA SER A 189 -1.41 -1.21 -4.07
C SER A 189 -0.56 -2.50 -4.19
N ASN A 190 0.60 -2.41 -4.83
CA ASN A 190 1.55 -3.47 -5.14
C ASN A 190 1.11 -4.48 -6.22
N ASN A 191 0.10 -4.17 -7.04
CA ASN A 191 -0.14 -4.96 -8.25
C ASN A 191 0.95 -4.63 -9.29
N LEU A 192 1.39 -5.66 -10.00
CA LEU A 192 2.54 -5.60 -10.88
C LEU A 192 2.13 -5.81 -12.33
N ASP A 193 2.72 -5.02 -13.22
CA ASP A 193 2.58 -5.18 -14.66
C ASP A 193 2.89 -6.63 -15.08
N PRO A 194 1.89 -7.36 -15.64
CA PRO A 194 2.07 -8.73 -16.09
C PRO A 194 2.70 -8.80 -17.50
N THR A 195 2.63 -7.73 -18.28
CA THR A 195 3.05 -7.71 -19.70
C THR A 195 4.56 -7.64 -19.85
N ARG A 196 5.24 -6.97 -18.90
CA ARG A 196 6.70 -6.82 -18.85
C ARG A 196 7.28 -6.33 -20.18
N PRO A 197 6.98 -5.09 -20.59
CA PRO A 197 7.42 -4.52 -21.87
C PRO A 197 8.94 -4.59 -22.01
N THR A 198 9.40 -4.92 -23.23
CA THR A 198 10.83 -5.07 -23.51
C THR A 198 11.23 -4.43 -24.81
N VAL A 199 12.47 -3.92 -24.84
CA VAL A 199 13.13 -3.44 -26.06
C VAL A 199 14.54 -4.01 -26.13
N ARG A 200 15.06 -4.12 -27.34
CA ARG A 200 16.48 -4.42 -27.58
C ARG A 200 17.16 -3.22 -28.22
N PHE A 201 18.44 -3.03 -27.94
CA PHE A 201 19.27 -2.05 -28.64
C PHE A 201 20.72 -2.53 -28.68
N VAL A 202 21.54 -1.88 -29.51
CA VAL A 202 22.97 -2.11 -29.66
C VAL A 202 23.73 -0.84 -29.31
N ILE A 203 24.81 -0.97 -28.55
CA ILE A 203 25.84 0.07 -28.44
C ILE A 203 26.90 -0.20 -29.50
N ALA A 204 27.07 0.73 -30.44
CA ALA A 204 28.06 0.64 -31.50
C ALA A 204 29.44 1.14 -31.04
N ALA A 205 30.47 0.79 -31.82
CA ALA A 205 31.86 1.14 -31.57
C ALA A 205 32.25 2.55 -31.96
#